data_AF-A0A2H6NEZ4-F1
#
_entry.id   AF-A0A2H6NEZ4-F1
#
_cell.length_a   1.000
_cell.length_b   1.000
_cell.length_c   1.000
_cell.angle_alpha   90.00
_cell.angle_beta   90.00
_cell.angle_gamma   90.00
#
_symmetry.space_group_name_H-M   'P 1'
#
loop_
_entity.id
_entity.type
_entity.pdbx_description
1 polymer ?
#
loop_
_entity_poly.entity_id
_entity_poly.type
_entity_poly.pdbx_seq_one_letter_code
_entity_poly.pdbx_strand_id
1 'polypeptide(L)'
;GQSEAIHLFQTLLECMKKRELITVFHIGSDEHQDIDVAILTALLKGTNASAFDQLILTLAWDRVDIAKTHVFVYGQQWLVGSLEQAMLDALVMDRVAFVKLLIENGVSMHKFLTIPRLEELYNTKQGPTNPALFHLVRDVKQGNLPPGYKLTLIDVGLVVEYLMGGTYRCTYTRKRFRVIYNSLSGSNRRSGRNASGSTPQLRKSHEPFGNRV
;
A
#
# COMPACT_ATOMS: atom_id res chain seq x y z
N GLY A 1 -0.84 -53.53 -7.04
CA GLY A 1 -1.00 -54.32 -5.80
C GLY A 1 0.04 -53.96 -4.76
N GLN A 2 0.96 -54.88 -4.43
CA GLN A 2 1.97 -54.65 -3.38
C GLN A 2 3.01 -53.58 -3.73
N SER A 3 3.49 -53.55 -4.97
CA SER A 3 4.49 -52.54 -5.41
C SER A 3 3.95 -51.10 -5.31
N GLU A 4 2.68 -50.89 -5.69
CA GLU A 4 2.02 -49.57 -5.60
C GLU A 4 1.82 -49.13 -4.14
N ALA A 5 1.44 -50.05 -3.25
CA ALA A 5 1.29 -49.75 -1.82
C ALA A 5 2.63 -49.37 -1.18
N ILE A 6 3.73 -50.06 -1.54
CA ILE A 6 5.08 -49.73 -1.08
C ILE A 6 5.50 -48.34 -1.58
N HIS A 7 5.25 -48.03 -2.85
CA HIS A 7 5.56 -46.72 -3.42
C HIS A 7 4.78 -45.58 -2.75
N LEU A 8 3.47 -45.76 -2.50
CA LEU A 8 2.64 -44.78 -1.79
C LEU A 8 3.15 -44.56 -0.35
N PHE A 9 3.51 -45.63 0.35
CA PHE A 9 4.06 -45.54 1.70
C PHE A 9 5.39 -44.78 1.72
N GLN A 10 6.28 -45.02 0.76
CA GLN A 10 7.53 -44.28 0.61
C GLN A 10 7.28 -42.78 0.35
N THR A 11 6.31 -42.45 -0.51
CA THR A 11 5.93 -41.06 -0.79
C THR A 11 5.40 -40.36 0.46
N LEU A 12 4.54 -41.04 1.23
CA LEU A 12 4.03 -40.53 2.51
C LEU A 12 5.17 -40.29 3.51
N LEU A 13 6.10 -41.24 3.67
CA LEU A 13 7.26 -41.08 4.54
C LEU A 13 8.14 -39.91 4.11
N GLU A 14 8.30 -39.68 2.81
CA GLU A 14 9.04 -38.55 2.26
C GLU A 14 8.38 -37.22 2.59
N CYS A 15 7.05 -37.10 2.46
CA CYS A 15 6.30 -35.91 2.89
C CYS A 15 6.48 -35.65 4.40
N MET A 16 6.43 -36.71 5.22
CA MET A 16 6.56 -36.62 6.68
C MET A 16 7.93 -36.13 7.15
N LYS A 17 8.96 -36.11 6.28
CA LYS A 17 10.27 -35.49 6.59
C LYS A 17 10.15 -34.00 6.89
N LYS A 18 9.14 -33.30 6.35
CA LYS A 18 8.86 -31.88 6.58
C LYS A 18 7.50 -31.68 7.25
N ARG A 19 7.35 -32.32 8.42
CA ARG A 19 6.12 -32.28 9.24
C ARG A 19 5.62 -30.86 9.48
N GLU A 20 6.51 -29.90 9.64
CA GLU A 20 6.19 -28.49 9.88
C GLU A 20 5.40 -27.81 8.76
N LEU A 21 5.45 -28.37 7.54
CA LEU A 21 4.70 -27.88 6.37
C LEU A 21 3.33 -28.59 6.20
N ILE A 22 3.06 -29.63 7.00
CA ILE A 22 1.82 -30.40 6.89
C ILE A 22 0.78 -29.80 7.83
N THR A 23 -0.38 -29.42 7.27
CA THR A 23 -1.54 -28.94 8.03
C THR A 23 -2.70 -29.92 7.83
N VAL A 24 -3.32 -30.35 8.92
CA VAL A 24 -4.50 -31.23 8.90
C VAL A 24 -5.72 -30.41 9.31
N PHE A 25 -6.73 -30.40 8.43
CA PHE A 25 -8.00 -29.70 8.67
C PHE A 25 -9.14 -30.72 8.70
N HIS A 26 -9.97 -30.66 9.74
CA HIS A 26 -11.11 -31.55 9.92
C HIS A 26 -12.40 -30.85 9.52
N ILE A 27 -13.09 -31.39 8.50
CA ILE A 27 -14.40 -30.87 8.08
C ILE A 27 -15.47 -31.35 9.06
N GLY A 28 -16.15 -30.43 9.76
CA GLY A 28 -17.31 -30.74 10.62
C GLY A 28 -17.04 -30.83 12.13
N SER A 29 -15.93 -30.28 12.63
CA SER A 29 -15.74 -30.08 14.07
C SER A 29 -16.63 -28.93 14.59
N ASP A 30 -17.07 -29.03 15.85
CA ASP A 30 -17.81 -27.96 16.57
C ASP A 30 -17.01 -26.65 16.67
N GLU A 31 -15.68 -26.74 16.56
CA GLU A 31 -14.83 -25.59 16.25
C GLU A 31 -14.98 -25.26 14.76
N HIS A 32 -15.93 -24.37 14.44
CA HIS A 32 -16.14 -23.83 13.09
C HIS A 32 -14.94 -22.96 12.65
N GLN A 33 -13.78 -23.57 12.39
CA GLN A 33 -12.75 -22.91 11.60
C GLN A 33 -13.19 -22.94 10.14
N ASP A 34 -13.52 -21.77 9.61
CA ASP A 34 -13.73 -21.58 8.19
C ASP A 34 -12.51 -22.07 7.38
N ILE A 35 -12.76 -22.69 6.22
CA ILE A 35 -11.72 -23.34 5.39
C ILE A 35 -10.62 -22.33 4.99
N ASP A 36 -10.99 -21.08 4.78
CA ASP A 36 -10.08 -19.97 4.49
C ASP A 36 -9.11 -19.70 5.65
N VAL A 37 -9.51 -19.92 6.92
CA VAL A 37 -8.62 -19.84 8.09
C VAL A 37 -7.49 -20.84 7.93
N ALA A 38 -7.87 -22.09 7.61
CA ALA A 38 -6.97 -23.22 7.59
C ALA A 38 -5.96 -23.08 6.46
N ILE A 39 -6.43 -22.67 5.28
CA ILE A 39 -5.57 -22.38 4.12
C ILE A 39 -4.60 -21.25 4.46
N LEU A 40 -5.10 -20.12 4.97
CA LEU A 40 -4.25 -18.97 5.25
C LEU A 40 -3.21 -19.29 6.35
N THR A 41 -3.63 -19.98 7.41
CA THR A 41 -2.73 -20.41 8.48
C THR A 41 -1.67 -21.38 7.98
N ALA A 42 -2.03 -22.32 7.10
CA ALA A 42 -1.07 -23.23 6.48
C ALA A 42 -0.05 -22.48 5.61
N LEU A 43 -0.49 -21.47 4.84
CA LEU A 43 0.40 -20.63 4.04
C LEU A 43 1.35 -19.83 4.92
N LEU A 44 0.86 -19.21 5.99
CA LEU A 44 1.69 -18.44 6.93
C LEU A 44 2.73 -19.31 7.64
N LYS A 45 2.39 -20.57 7.96
CA LYS A 45 3.31 -21.55 8.56
C LYS A 45 4.33 -22.08 7.55
N GLY A 46 3.89 -22.36 6.32
CA GLY A 46 4.69 -23.03 5.31
C GLY A 46 5.58 -22.11 4.48
N THR A 47 5.35 -20.80 4.54
CA THR A 47 6.16 -19.81 3.82
C THR A 47 7.10 -19.07 4.78
N ASN A 48 8.37 -18.94 4.41
CA ASN A 48 9.31 -18.04 5.08
C ASN A 48 9.05 -16.57 4.67
N ALA A 49 7.78 -16.18 4.58
CA ALA A 49 7.37 -14.84 4.20
C ALA A 49 7.75 -13.85 5.31
N SER A 50 8.13 -12.62 4.94
CA SER A 50 8.42 -11.59 5.94
C SER A 50 7.16 -11.24 6.73
N ALA A 51 7.30 -10.75 7.96
CA ALA A 51 6.15 -10.34 8.77
C ALA A 51 5.26 -9.30 8.07
N PHE A 52 5.86 -8.45 7.22
CA PHE A 52 5.11 -7.52 6.39
C PHE A 52 4.30 -8.24 5.30
N ASP A 53 4.89 -9.20 4.58
CA ASP A 53 4.16 -9.97 3.57
C ASP A 53 3.01 -10.78 4.19
N GLN A 54 3.22 -11.33 5.39
CA GLN A 54 2.18 -12.01 6.16
C GLN A 54 1.04 -11.06 6.54
N LEU A 55 1.36 -9.82 6.92
CA LEU A 55 0.38 -8.77 7.20
C LEU A 55 -0.43 -8.41 5.95
N ILE A 56 0.23 -8.21 4.82
CA ILE A 56 -0.45 -7.88 3.56
C ILE A 56 -1.35 -9.05 3.11
N LEU A 57 -0.90 -10.29 3.28
CA LEU A 57 -1.69 -11.47 2.94
C LEU A 57 -2.96 -11.56 3.82
N THR A 58 -2.82 -11.39 5.13
CA THR A 58 -3.99 -11.40 6.04
C THR A 58 -4.94 -10.24 5.78
N LEU A 59 -4.44 -9.07 5.41
CA LEU A 59 -5.23 -7.90 5.00
C LEU A 59 -6.01 -8.16 3.70
N ALA A 60 -5.36 -8.76 2.70
CA ALA A 60 -6.00 -9.12 1.44
C ALA A 60 -7.17 -10.09 1.64
N TRP A 61 -7.01 -11.04 2.56
CA TRP A 61 -8.01 -12.04 2.92
C TRP A 61 -9.05 -11.54 3.94
N ASP A 62 -8.92 -10.31 4.45
CA ASP A 62 -9.74 -9.75 5.52
C ASP A 62 -9.76 -10.56 6.83
N ARG A 63 -8.63 -11.18 7.17
CA ARG A 63 -8.50 -12.05 8.35
C ARG A 63 -7.73 -11.38 9.47
N VAL A 64 -8.38 -10.40 10.09
CA VAL A 64 -7.82 -9.63 11.21
C VAL A 64 -7.54 -10.49 12.45
N ASP A 65 -8.35 -11.53 12.65
CA ASP A 65 -8.19 -12.54 13.69
C ASP A 65 -6.86 -13.30 13.55
N ILE A 66 -6.52 -13.70 12.33
CA ILE A 66 -5.25 -14.35 12.01
C ILE A 66 -4.10 -13.36 12.14
N ALA A 67 -4.25 -12.13 11.63
CA ALA A 67 -3.24 -11.08 11.77
C ALA A 67 -2.88 -10.84 13.26
N LYS A 68 -3.89 -10.74 14.13
CA LYS A 68 -3.69 -10.55 15.58
C LYS A 68 -2.90 -11.68 16.23
N THR A 69 -3.19 -12.92 15.85
CA THR A 69 -2.67 -14.11 16.53
C THR A 69 -1.32 -14.58 15.98
N HIS A 70 -1.11 -14.43 14.67
CA HIS A 70 0.06 -14.99 13.97
C HIS A 70 1.06 -13.94 13.49
N VAL A 71 0.62 -12.70 13.25
CA VAL A 71 1.47 -11.66 12.66
C VAL A 71 1.92 -10.64 13.72
N PHE A 72 1.00 -10.14 14.55
CA PHE A 72 1.31 -9.22 15.65
C PHE A 72 1.70 -9.96 16.93
N VAL A 73 2.74 -10.78 16.85
CA VAL A 73 3.28 -11.52 17.99
C VAL A 73 4.25 -10.67 18.82
N TYR A 74 4.38 -10.97 20.10
CA TYR A 74 5.31 -10.27 20.98
C TYR A 74 6.76 -10.40 20.49
N GLY A 75 7.48 -9.29 20.46
CA GLY A 75 8.87 -9.24 19.98
C GLY A 75 9.01 -9.09 18.46
N GLN A 76 7.90 -8.99 17.71
CA GLN A 76 7.93 -8.71 16.28
C GLN A 76 8.58 -7.35 16.00
N GLN A 77 9.61 -7.35 15.15
CA GLN A 77 10.25 -6.13 14.68
C GLN A 77 9.67 -5.73 13.34
N TRP A 78 9.25 -4.47 13.24
CA TRP A 78 8.70 -3.88 12.03
C TRP A 78 9.72 -2.97 11.37
N LEU A 79 9.81 -3.03 10.05
CA LEU A 79 10.61 -2.07 9.29
C LEU A 79 9.98 -0.68 9.41
N VAL A 80 10.82 0.35 9.48
CA VAL A 80 10.35 1.74 9.53
C VAL A 80 9.50 2.02 8.29
N GLY A 81 8.28 2.54 8.49
CA GLY A 81 7.35 2.85 7.39
C GLY A 81 6.45 1.68 6.96
N SER A 82 6.71 0.44 7.39
CA SER A 82 5.95 -0.74 6.94
C SER A 82 4.51 -0.72 7.44
N LEU A 83 4.28 -0.38 8.71
CA LEU A 83 2.93 -0.28 9.26
C LEU A 83 2.16 0.90 8.67
N GLU A 84 2.85 1.99 8.32
CA GLU A 84 2.24 3.10 7.58
C GLU A 84 1.82 2.67 6.17
N GLN A 85 2.58 1.81 5.50
CA GLN A 85 2.15 1.27 4.20
C GLN A 85 0.94 0.36 4.36
N ALA A 86 0.95 -0.56 5.34
CA ALA A 86 -0.20 -1.41 5.63
C ALA A 86 -1.46 -0.61 6.02
N MET A 87 -1.28 0.53 6.69
CA MET A 87 -2.38 1.46 6.99
C MET A 87 -2.97 2.09 5.73
N LEU A 88 -2.13 2.49 4.78
CA LEU A 88 -2.59 3.00 3.50
C LEU A 88 -3.43 1.95 2.76
N ASP A 89 -2.92 0.71 2.69
CA ASP A 89 -3.60 -0.39 2.02
C ASP A 89 -4.93 -0.72 2.71
N ALA A 90 -4.95 -0.75 4.05
CA ALA A 90 -6.18 -1.00 4.83
C ALA A 90 -7.25 0.06 4.58
N LEU A 91 -6.88 1.34 4.48
CA LEU A 91 -7.80 2.43 4.17
C LEU A 91 -8.33 2.35 2.73
N VAL A 92 -7.47 2.04 1.77
CA VAL A 92 -7.85 1.89 0.36
C VAL A 92 -8.79 0.70 0.15
N MET A 93 -8.57 -0.38 0.90
CA MET A 93 -9.36 -1.61 0.82
C MET A 93 -10.59 -1.63 1.75
N ASP A 94 -10.90 -0.53 2.43
CA ASP A 94 -12.02 -0.40 3.39
C ASP A 94 -12.00 -1.43 4.53
N ARG A 95 -10.81 -1.78 5.02
CA ARG A 95 -10.61 -2.78 6.08
C ARG A 95 -10.56 -2.13 7.46
N VAL A 96 -11.73 -1.74 7.97
CA VAL A 96 -11.87 -1.02 9.26
C VAL A 96 -11.23 -1.76 10.44
N ALA A 97 -11.37 -3.09 10.50
CA ALA A 97 -10.79 -3.88 11.59
C ALA A 97 -9.25 -3.86 11.58
N PHE A 98 -8.63 -3.84 10.40
CA PHE A 98 -7.18 -3.67 10.25
C PHE A 98 -6.72 -2.27 10.59
N VAL A 99 -7.48 -1.23 10.22
CA VAL A 99 -7.18 0.15 10.64
C VAL A 99 -7.10 0.24 12.17
N LYS A 100 -8.07 -0.34 12.87
CA LYS A 100 -8.08 -0.40 14.34
C LYS A 100 -6.86 -1.15 14.88
N LEU A 101 -6.58 -2.34 14.34
CA LEU A 101 -5.43 -3.15 14.73
C LEU A 101 -4.10 -2.40 14.57
N LEU A 102 -3.91 -1.70 13.46
CA LEU A 102 -2.69 -0.96 13.16
C LEU A 102 -2.48 0.24 14.09
N ILE A 103 -3.56 0.96 14.45
CA ILE A 103 -3.50 2.03 15.44
C ILE A 103 -3.14 1.48 16.82
N GLU A 104 -3.74 0.36 17.21
CA GLU A 104 -3.43 -0.34 18.48
C GLU A 104 -1.96 -0.81 18.53
N ASN A 105 -1.34 -1.09 17.38
CA ASN A 105 0.05 -1.53 17.26
C ASN A 105 1.05 -0.43 16.89
N GLY A 106 0.69 0.84 17.08
CA GLY A 106 1.64 1.96 17.07
C GLY A 106 1.61 2.87 15.84
N VAL A 107 0.69 2.66 14.89
CA VAL A 107 0.48 3.64 13.80
C VAL A 107 -0.20 4.89 14.36
N SER A 108 0.53 6.02 14.32
CA SER A 108 -0.01 7.32 14.71
C SER A 108 -0.67 8.02 13.53
N MET A 109 -1.98 8.24 13.58
CA MET A 109 -2.72 8.98 12.54
C MET A 109 -2.18 10.40 12.30
N HIS A 110 -1.69 11.07 13.35
CA HIS A 110 -1.09 12.40 13.24
C HIS A 110 0.19 12.40 12.39
N LYS A 111 1.02 11.36 12.51
CA LYS A 111 2.24 11.21 11.69
C LYS A 111 1.92 10.66 10.31
N PHE A 112 0.94 9.77 10.22
CA PHE A 112 0.54 9.10 8.99
C PHE A 112 -0.13 10.02 7.98
N LEU A 113 -1.08 10.87 8.42
CA LEU A 113 -1.86 11.75 7.54
C LEU A 113 -1.07 13.00 7.13
N THR A 114 -0.28 12.85 6.06
CA THR A 114 0.41 13.96 5.40
C THR A 114 -0.39 14.50 4.22
N ILE A 115 -0.08 15.72 3.75
CA ILE A 115 -0.72 16.30 2.56
C ILE A 115 -0.63 15.37 1.34
N PRO A 116 0.56 14.86 0.94
CA PRO A 116 0.66 13.97 -0.22
C PRO A 116 -0.16 12.68 -0.06
N ARG A 117 -0.16 12.10 1.15
CA ARG A 117 -0.87 10.85 1.43
C ARG A 117 -2.38 11.03 1.44
N LEU A 118 -2.87 12.17 1.93
CA LEU A 118 -4.29 12.48 1.87
C LEU A 118 -4.76 12.71 0.43
N GLU A 119 -3.94 13.36 -0.42
CA GLU A 119 -4.24 13.46 -1.85
C GLU A 119 -4.23 12.10 -2.54
N GLU A 120 -3.27 11.24 -2.22
CA GLU A 120 -3.22 9.87 -2.72
C GLU A 120 -4.51 9.11 -2.37
N LEU A 121 -4.95 9.19 -1.11
CA LEU A 121 -6.21 8.59 -0.65
C LEU A 121 -7.44 9.13 -1.39
N TYR A 122 -7.55 10.45 -1.59
CA TYR A 122 -8.69 11.02 -2.34
C TYR A 122 -8.69 10.67 -3.84
N ASN A 123 -7.52 10.33 -4.40
CA ASN A 123 -7.36 9.99 -5.82
C ASN A 123 -7.28 8.49 -6.08
N THR A 124 -7.39 7.64 -5.06
CA THR A 124 -7.34 6.20 -5.26
C THR A 124 -8.51 5.76 -6.13
N LYS A 125 -8.21 4.85 -7.07
CA LYS A 125 -9.21 4.16 -7.90
C LYS A 125 -9.46 2.74 -7.41
N GLN A 126 -8.72 2.33 -6.39
CA GLN A 126 -8.81 1.02 -5.77
C GLN A 126 -9.78 1.15 -4.58
N GLY A 127 -10.69 0.19 -4.42
CA GLY A 127 -11.76 0.25 -3.41
C GLY A 127 -13.07 0.88 -3.91
N PRO A 128 -14.05 1.09 -3.02
CA PRO A 128 -15.33 1.71 -3.36
C PRO A 128 -15.13 3.18 -3.74
N THR A 129 -14.96 3.46 -5.04
CA THR A 129 -14.80 4.83 -5.52
C THR A 129 -16.12 5.60 -5.42
N ASN A 130 -16.03 6.89 -5.06
CA ASN A 130 -17.16 7.80 -5.09
C ASN A 130 -17.12 8.66 -6.36
N PRO A 131 -17.81 8.29 -7.45
CA PRO A 131 -17.83 9.08 -8.68
C PRO A 131 -18.43 10.48 -8.48
N ALA A 132 -19.26 10.68 -7.45
CA ALA A 132 -19.89 11.96 -7.17
C ALA A 132 -18.88 13.04 -6.76
N LEU A 133 -17.77 12.67 -6.13
CA LEU A 133 -16.75 13.65 -5.71
C LEU A 133 -16.20 14.40 -6.93
N PHE A 134 -15.88 13.66 -8.01
CA PHE A 134 -15.34 14.25 -9.24
C PHE A 134 -16.37 15.15 -9.93
N HIS A 135 -17.65 14.75 -9.94
CA HIS A 135 -18.73 15.58 -10.46
C HIS A 135 -18.91 16.88 -9.67
N LEU A 136 -18.90 16.81 -8.33
CA LEU A 136 -18.98 18.00 -7.47
C LEU A 136 -17.82 18.96 -7.70
N VAL A 137 -16.60 18.44 -7.89
CA VAL A 137 -15.44 19.29 -8.21
C VAL A 137 -15.62 20.01 -9.55
N ARG A 138 -16.14 19.31 -10.57
CA ARG A 138 -16.44 19.91 -11.88
C ARG A 138 -17.47 21.03 -11.75
N ASP A 139 -18.51 20.81 -10.96
CA ASP A 139 -19.60 21.76 -10.78
C ASP A 139 -19.11 23.02 -10.04
N VAL A 140 -18.32 22.85 -8.97
CA VAL A 140 -17.77 23.97 -8.19
C VAL A 140 -16.69 24.75 -8.95
N LYS A 141 -15.89 24.09 -9.79
CA LYS A 141 -14.87 24.76 -10.61
C LYS A 141 -15.40 25.37 -11.90
N GLN A 142 -16.67 25.09 -12.25
CA GLN A 142 -17.33 25.62 -13.44
C GLN A 142 -16.50 25.48 -14.72
N GLY A 143 -15.77 24.36 -14.86
CA GLY A 143 -14.82 24.18 -15.95
C GLY A 143 -14.64 22.71 -16.35
N ASN A 144 -14.26 22.49 -17.60
CA ASN A 144 -13.91 21.16 -18.10
C ASN A 144 -12.57 20.74 -17.50
N LEU A 145 -12.59 19.72 -16.65
CA LEU A 145 -11.37 19.10 -16.13
C LEU A 145 -10.74 18.25 -17.26
N PRO A 146 -9.41 18.31 -17.43
CA PRO A 146 -8.73 17.49 -18.42
C PRO A 146 -8.84 15.99 -18.07
N PRO A 147 -8.74 15.08 -19.06
CA PRO A 147 -8.66 13.65 -18.80
C PRO A 147 -7.50 13.32 -17.86
N GLY A 148 -7.75 12.51 -16.83
CA GLY A 148 -6.73 12.13 -15.84
C GLY A 148 -6.40 13.22 -14.82
N TYR A 149 -7.24 14.25 -14.68
CA TYR A 149 -7.10 15.25 -13.62
C TYR A 149 -7.01 14.60 -12.23
N LYS A 150 -5.99 14.97 -11.46
CA LYS A 150 -5.83 14.57 -10.05
C LYS A 150 -6.44 15.64 -9.14
N LEU A 151 -7.33 15.22 -8.27
CA LEU A 151 -7.95 16.07 -7.26
C LEU A 151 -6.90 16.60 -6.30
N THR A 152 -6.95 17.90 -6.02
CA THR A 152 -6.14 18.53 -4.99
C THR A 152 -6.93 18.69 -3.69
N LEU A 153 -6.24 18.84 -2.56
CA LEU A 153 -6.93 19.17 -1.30
C LEU A 153 -7.68 20.50 -1.36
N ILE A 154 -7.24 21.43 -2.23
CA ILE A 154 -7.97 22.69 -2.46
C ILE A 154 -9.31 22.39 -3.15
N ASP A 155 -9.34 21.52 -4.15
CA ASP A 155 -10.57 21.12 -4.84
C ASP A 155 -11.54 20.45 -3.85
N VAL A 156 -11.04 19.54 -3.01
CA VAL A 156 -11.83 18.91 -1.92
C VAL A 156 -12.37 19.98 -0.97
N GLY A 157 -11.54 20.97 -0.61
CA GLY A 157 -11.96 22.08 0.26
C GLY A 157 -13.12 22.89 -0.32
N LEU A 158 -13.10 23.16 -1.63
CA LEU A 158 -14.18 23.87 -2.31
C LEU A 158 -15.48 23.05 -2.33
N VAL A 159 -15.40 21.74 -2.52
CA VAL A 159 -16.58 20.85 -2.44
C VAL A 159 -17.15 20.85 -1.03
N VAL A 160 -16.32 20.75 0.01
CA VAL A 160 -16.80 20.78 1.40
C VAL A 160 -17.49 22.12 1.70
N GLU A 161 -16.95 23.24 1.23
CA GLU A 161 -17.60 24.55 1.38
C GLU A 161 -18.94 24.63 0.66
N TYR A 162 -19.00 24.11 -0.57
CA TYR A 162 -20.24 24.06 -1.35
C TYR A 162 -21.33 23.23 -0.65
N LEU A 163 -20.96 22.05 -0.12
CA LEU A 163 -21.90 21.16 0.58
C LEU A 163 -22.37 21.71 1.93
N MET A 164 -21.48 22.36 2.69
CA MET A 164 -21.82 22.94 4.00
C MET A 164 -22.61 24.25 3.86
N GLY A 165 -22.36 25.01 2.79
CA GLY A 165 -23.04 26.28 2.49
C GLY A 165 -22.77 27.40 3.51
N GLY A 166 -23.54 28.48 3.37
CA GLY A 166 -23.49 29.64 4.26
C GLY A 166 -22.12 30.32 4.29
N THR A 167 -21.57 30.54 5.49
CA THR A 167 -20.27 31.18 5.72
C THR A 167 -19.18 30.19 6.12
N TYR A 168 -19.43 28.89 5.97
CA TYR A 168 -18.42 27.88 6.33
C TYR A 168 -17.20 28.02 5.42
N ARG A 169 -16.01 27.92 6.04
CA ARG A 169 -14.74 28.01 5.32
C ARG A 169 -13.81 26.88 5.72
N CYS A 170 -13.62 25.94 4.79
CA CYS A 170 -12.80 24.76 4.95
C CYS A 170 -11.33 25.12 5.18
N THR A 171 -10.65 24.34 6.01
CA THR A 171 -9.23 24.55 6.32
C THR A 171 -8.36 24.54 5.07
N TYR A 172 -8.69 23.72 4.06
CA TYR A 172 -7.91 23.59 2.83
C TYR A 172 -7.96 24.82 1.92
N THR A 173 -8.97 25.69 2.05
CA THR A 173 -9.09 26.92 1.23
C THR A 173 -8.49 28.14 1.90
N ARG A 174 -8.08 28.04 3.18
CA ARG A 174 -7.50 29.17 3.94
C ARG A 174 -6.12 29.52 3.42
N LYS A 175 -5.77 30.82 3.50
CA LYS A 175 -4.48 31.35 3.06
C LYS A 175 -3.29 30.62 3.70
N ARG A 176 -3.37 30.35 5.01
CA ARG A 176 -2.32 29.63 5.77
C ARG A 176 -2.04 28.24 5.18
N PHE A 177 -3.09 27.48 4.87
CA PHE A 177 -2.95 26.15 4.28
C PHE A 177 -2.35 26.23 2.87
N ARG A 178 -2.85 27.15 2.03
CA ARG A 178 -2.35 27.33 0.65
C ARG A 178 -0.85 27.62 0.58
N VAL A 179 -0.31 28.39 1.53
CA VAL A 179 1.14 28.66 1.61
C VAL A 179 1.92 27.37 1.83
N ILE A 180 1.49 26.53 2.79
CA ILE A 180 2.13 25.23 3.08
C ILE A 180 1.99 24.30 1.87
N TYR A 181 0.79 24.18 1.32
CA TYR A 181 0.49 23.32 0.19
C TYR A 181 1.33 23.64 -1.06
N ASN A 182 1.44 24.93 -1.41
CA ASN A 182 2.22 25.38 -2.57
C ASN A 182 3.73 25.17 -2.37
N SER A 183 4.21 25.25 -1.13
CA SER A 183 5.63 24.99 -0.82
C SER A 183 6.03 23.53 -1.06
N LEU A 184 5.12 22.59 -0.78
CA LEU A 184 5.33 21.16 -0.97
C LEU A 184 5.31 20.77 -2.45
N SER A 185 4.36 21.31 -3.20
CA SER A 185 4.23 21.09 -4.64
C SER A 185 5.38 21.72 -5.45
N GLY A 186 5.99 22.80 -4.95
CA GLY A 186 7.21 23.40 -5.53
C GLY A 186 8.49 22.59 -5.30
N SER A 187 8.65 21.99 -4.11
CA SER A 187 9.84 21.18 -3.77
C SER A 187 9.94 19.89 -4.58
N ASN A 188 8.81 19.25 -4.90
CA ASN A 188 8.79 18.04 -5.72
C ASN A 188 9.26 18.27 -7.17
N ARG A 189 9.25 19.52 -7.66
CA ARG A 189 9.79 19.88 -8.98
C ARG A 189 11.29 20.16 -9.00
N ARG A 190 11.90 20.44 -7.84
CA ARG A 190 13.35 20.77 -7.74
C ARG A 190 14.22 19.52 -7.54
N SER A 191 13.68 18.46 -6.95
CA SER A 191 14.43 17.21 -6.71
C SER A 191 14.81 16.43 -7.99
N GLY A 192 14.16 16.71 -9.12
CA GLY A 192 14.44 16.06 -10.41
C GLY A 192 15.45 16.77 -11.31
N ARG A 193 16.15 17.81 -10.84
CA ARG A 193 16.98 18.67 -11.69
C ARG A 193 18.48 18.70 -11.39
N ASN A 194 18.95 18.03 -10.34
CA ASN A 194 20.37 17.97 -9.99
C ASN A 194 20.91 16.53 -10.04
N ALA A 195 21.08 16.01 -11.25
CA ALA A 195 21.93 14.86 -11.54
C ALA A 195 22.50 15.00 -12.97
N SER A 196 23.20 16.11 -13.24
CA SER A 196 24.00 16.26 -14.46
C SER A 196 25.22 17.14 -14.19
N GLY A 197 26.19 16.54 -13.51
CA GLY A 197 27.61 16.90 -13.47
C GLY A 197 28.28 15.64 -12.94
N SER A 198 29.21 14.98 -13.62
CA SER A 198 30.40 15.54 -14.25
C SER A 198 30.99 14.49 -15.19
N THR A 199 31.39 14.86 -16.41
CA THR A 199 32.33 14.07 -17.22
C THR A 199 33.59 14.90 -17.47
N PRO A 200 34.79 14.44 -17.07
CA PRO A 200 36.03 15.12 -17.40
C PRO A 200 36.38 14.88 -18.87
N GLN A 201 36.59 15.95 -19.65
CA GLN A 201 37.11 15.83 -21.01
C GLN A 201 38.57 15.38 -21.00
N LEU A 202 38.81 14.15 -21.48
CA LEU A 202 40.11 13.69 -21.91
C LEU A 202 40.36 14.14 -23.36
N ARG A 203 41.30 15.06 -23.52
CA ARG A 203 41.86 15.54 -24.78
C ARG A 203 42.55 14.37 -25.50
N LYS A 204 42.00 13.92 -26.63
CA LYS A 204 42.68 13.00 -27.56
C LYS A 204 42.98 13.74 -28.86
N SER A 205 44.25 14.09 -29.00
CA SER A 205 44.91 14.49 -30.25
C SER A 205 45.10 13.25 -31.13
N HIS A 206 44.63 13.28 -32.37
CA HIS A 206 45.11 12.42 -33.47
C HIS A 206 44.98 13.20 -34.79
N GLU A 207 46.12 13.48 -35.42
CA GLU A 207 46.25 13.92 -36.80
C GLU A 207 45.92 12.78 -37.77
N PRO A 208 45.40 13.06 -38.98
CA PRO A 208 45.44 12.11 -40.08
C PRO A 208 46.59 12.44 -41.03
N PHE A 209 47.53 11.50 -41.18
CA PHE A 209 48.52 11.49 -42.26
C PHE A 209 47.97 10.78 -43.51
N GLY A 210 48.18 11.40 -44.67
CA GLY A 210 48.24 10.77 -46.00
C GLY A 210 46.94 10.85 -46.81
N ASN A 211 46.92 11.23 -48.10
CA ASN A 211 48.03 11.36 -49.04
C ASN A 211 47.61 12.20 -50.27
N ARG A 212 48.57 13.02 -50.77
CA ARG A 212 48.91 13.35 -52.17
C ARG A 212 47.79 13.56 -53.21
N VAL A 213 47.78 14.77 -53.78
CA VAL A 213 48.27 15.04 -55.15
C VAL A 213 49.08 16.33 -55.12
#